data_AF-A0A359B7W4-F1
#
_entry.id   AF-A0A359B7W4-F1
#
_cell.length_a   1.000
_cell.length_b   1.000
_cell.length_c   1.000
_cell.angle_alpha   90.00
_cell.angle_beta   90.00
_cell.angle_gamma   90.00
#
_symmetry.space_group_name_H-M   'P 1'
#
loop_
_entity.id
_entity.type
_entity.pdbx_description
1 polymer ?
#
loop_
_entity_poly.entity_id
_entity_poly.type
_entity_poly.pdbx_seq_one_letter_code
_entity_poly.pdbx_strand_id
1 'polypeptide(L)' 'MGTSNVTLYAQWTAMPTYTVTYDGNGNTSGSVPVDSNTYITGATVTVLGNTGNLVKTGYTFAGWNT' A
#
# COMPACT_ATOMS: atom_id res chain seq x y z
N MET A 1 -46.66 -31.61 -6.73
CA MET A 1 -45.64 -30.79 -6.05
C MET A 1 -45.19 -29.71 -7.03
N GLY A 2 -45.42 -28.44 -6.70
CA GLY A 2 -45.28 -27.34 -7.64
C GLY A 2 -43.82 -27.02 -7.92
N THR A 3 -43.46 -26.94 -9.20
CA THR A 3 -42.20 -26.36 -9.65
C THR A 3 -42.31 -24.84 -9.53
N SER A 4 -41.63 -24.26 -8.53
CA SER A 4 -41.49 -22.81 -8.40
C SER A 4 -40.08 -22.41 -8.81
N ASN A 5 -39.95 -21.28 -9.52
CA ASN A 5 -38.66 -20.77 -9.94
C ASN A 5 -37.90 -20.21 -8.73
N VAL A 6 -36.63 -20.56 -8.62
CA VAL A 6 -35.72 -19.98 -7.62
C VAL A 6 -34.79 -19.02 -8.34
N THR A 7 -34.76 -17.77 -7.89
CA THR A 7 -33.79 -16.78 -8.35
C THR A 7 -32.59 -16.80 -7.42
N LEU A 8 -31.40 -17.03 -7.98
CA LEU A 8 -30.14 -16.92 -7.26
C LEU A 8 -29.49 -15.55 -7.52
N TYR A 9 -28.77 -15.06 -6.53
CA TYR A 9 -28.03 -13.80 -6.61
C TYR A 9 -26.55 -14.06 -6.42
N ALA A 10 -25.72 -13.26 -7.09
CA ALA A 10 -24.29 -13.26 -6.83
C ALA A 10 -24.01 -12.74 -5.42
N GLN A 11 -23.16 -13.46 -4.69
CA GLN A 11 -22.64 -13.03 -3.40
C GLN A 11 -21.16 -12.67 -3.58
N TRP A 12 -20.80 -11.45 -3.21
CA TRP A 12 -19.44 -10.95 -3.30
C TRP A 12 -18.83 -10.81 -1.91
N THR A 13 -17.54 -11.09 -1.78
CA THR A 13 -16.75 -10.85 -0.57
C THR A 13 -15.65 -9.85 -0.89
N ALA A 14 -15.43 -8.89 0.01
CA ALA A 14 -14.37 -7.91 -0.15
C ALA A 14 -12.99 -8.59 -0.14
N MET A 15 -12.11 -8.17 -1.03
CA MET A 15 -10.72 -8.60 -1.02
C MET A 15 -9.96 -7.95 0.13
N PRO A 16 -8.96 -8.62 0.72
CA PRO A 16 -8.10 -8.00 1.73
C PRO A 16 -7.33 -6.84 1.11
N THR A 17 -7.22 -5.76 1.89
CA THR A 17 -6.51 -4.54 1.53
C THR A 17 -5.31 -4.31 2.45
N TYR A 18 -4.27 -3.69 1.90
CA TYR A 18 -3.00 -3.42 2.56
C TYR A 18 -2.58 -1.97 2.37
N THR A 19 -1.74 -1.47 3.26
CA THR A 19 -1.11 -0.15 3.16
C THR A 19 0.40 -0.32 3.04
N VAL A 20 1.06 0.65 2.40
CA VAL A 20 2.52 0.73 2.33
C VAL A 20 3.00 1.82 3.26
N THR A 21 3.83 1.46 4.24
CA THR A 21 4.42 2.39 5.20
C THR A 21 5.92 2.47 4.95
N TYR A 22 6.44 3.70 4.90
CA TYR A 22 7.87 3.97 4.75
C TYR A 22 8.48 4.31 6.10
N ASP A 23 9.62 3.70 6.42
CA ASP A 23 10.39 3.97 7.63
C ASP A 23 11.72 4.65 7.26
N GLY A 24 12.02 5.78 7.89
CA GLY A 24 13.21 6.58 7.57
C GLY A 24 14.53 5.94 8.02
N ASN A 25 14.46 4.83 8.75
CA ASN A 25 15.57 4.05 9.29
C ASN A 25 16.60 4.92 10.03
N GLY A 26 16.10 5.68 11.00
CA GLY A 26 16.89 6.64 11.78
C GLY A 26 17.37 7.84 10.96
N ASN A 27 16.50 8.37 10.09
CA ASN A 27 16.77 9.62 9.39
C ASN A 27 17.02 10.74 10.40
N THR A 28 17.91 11.66 10.05
CA THR A 28 18.34 12.74 10.95
C THR A 28 17.53 14.00 10.73
N SER A 29 16.93 14.17 9.56
CA SER A 29 15.99 15.25 9.29
C SER A 29 15.01 14.90 8.16
N GLY A 30 14.04 15.80 7.98
CA GLY A 30 13.00 15.66 6.97
C GLY A 30 11.92 14.65 7.32
N SER A 31 11.17 14.24 6.30
CA SER A 31 10.03 13.35 6.46
C SER A 31 10.04 12.25 5.41
N VAL A 32 9.61 11.06 5.81
CA VAL A 32 9.33 9.97 4.89
C VAL A 32 8.08 10.28 4.05
N PRO A 33 8.00 9.78 2.81
CA PRO A 33 6.79 9.88 2.03
C PRO A 33 5.64 9.13 2.71
N VAL A 34 4.43 9.67 2.58
CA VAL A 34 3.21 9.04 3.09
C VAL A 34 2.39 8.59 1.89
N ASP A 35 2.12 7.29 1.81
CA ASP A 35 1.17 6.74 0.86
C ASP A 35 -0.21 6.63 1.54
N SER A 36 -1.17 7.41 1.04
CA SER A 36 -2.55 7.42 1.57
C SER A 36 -3.46 6.38 0.90
N ASN A 37 -2.93 5.57 -0.03
CA ASN A 37 -3.72 4.59 -0.75
C ASN A 37 -3.79 3.25 0.01
N THR A 38 -4.87 2.52 -0.28
CA THR A 38 -5.03 1.12 0.11
C THR A 38 -5.00 0.25 -1.14
N TYR A 39 -4.32 -0.89 -1.04
CA TYR A 39 -4.06 -1.78 -2.16
C TYR A 39 -4.69 -3.13 -1.89
N ILE A 40 -5.47 -3.63 -2.86
CA ILE A 40 -5.93 -5.01 -2.81
C ILE A 40 -4.75 -5.97 -3.01
N THR A 41 -4.88 -7.20 -2.51
CA THR A 41 -3.89 -8.25 -2.80
C THR A 41 -3.67 -8.40 -4.31
N GLY A 42 -2.39 -8.47 -4.72
CA GLY A 42 -1.99 -8.58 -6.12
C GLY A 42 -1.97 -7.26 -6.90
N ALA A 43 -2.37 -6.13 -6.31
CA ALA A 43 -2.25 -4.84 -6.96
C ALA A 43 -0.78 -4.45 -7.19
N THR A 44 -0.52 -3.77 -8.30
CA THR A 44 0.77 -3.11 -8.53
C THR A 44 0.81 -1.81 -7.75
N VAL A 45 1.93 -1.57 -7.05
CA VAL A 45 2.16 -0.36 -6.26
C VAL A 45 3.35 0.40 -6.82
N THR A 46 3.21 1.71 -6.98
CA THR A 46 4.33 2.59 -7.29
C THR A 46 5.01 2.99 -5.99
N VAL A 47 6.25 2.54 -5.80
CA VAL A 47 7.03 2.88 -4.61
C VAL A 47 7.41 4.36 -4.64
N LEU A 48 7.04 5.10 -3.59
CA LEU A 48 7.34 6.53 -3.46
C LEU A 48 8.83 6.72 -3.14
N GLY A 49 9.53 7.48 -3.98
CA GLY A 49 10.94 7.80 -3.75
C GLY A 49 11.15 8.90 -2.71
N ASN A 50 12.40 9.16 -2.36
CA ASN A 50 12.77 10.36 -1.64
C ASN A 50 12.74 11.58 -2.58
N THR A 51 11.80 12.51 -2.37
CA THR A 51 11.68 13.75 -3.16
C THR A 51 12.66 14.85 -2.71
N GLY A 52 13.73 14.47 -2.01
CA GLY A 52 14.78 15.37 -1.50
C GLY A 52 14.56 15.83 -0.05
N ASN A 53 13.43 15.49 0.56
CA ASN A 53 13.13 15.89 1.93
C ASN A 53 13.75 14.96 2.97
N LEU A 54 13.82 13.65 2.71
CA LEU A 54 14.37 12.68 3.67
C LEU A 54 15.89 12.73 3.66
N VAL A 55 16.50 13.00 4.81
CA VAL A 55 17.95 13.14 4.93
C VAL A 55 18.49 12.32 6.09
N LYS A 56 19.63 11.66 5.84
CA LYS A 56 20.45 11.02 6.85
C LYS A 56 21.87 11.57 6.72
N THR A 57 22.32 12.36 7.70
CA THR A 57 23.59 13.09 7.65
C THR A 57 24.76 12.15 7.35
N GLY A 58 25.50 12.44 6.28
CA GLY A 58 26.63 11.61 5.81
C GLY A 58 26.25 10.46 4.87
N TYR A 59 24.98 10.32 4.49
CA TYR A 59 24.49 9.24 3.62
C TYR A 59 23.68 9.79 2.44
N THR A 60 23.70 9.04 1.33
CA THR A 60 22.82 9.26 0.18
C THR A 60 21.70 8.23 0.18
N PHE A 61 20.47 8.66 -0.13
CA PHE A 61 19.34 7.75 -0.26
C PHE A 61 19.55 6.80 -1.45
N ALA A 62 19.66 5.49 -1.19
CA ALA A 62 19.88 4.47 -2.22
C ALA A 62 18.59 3.77 -2.68
N GLY A 63 17.53 3.84 -1.87
CA GLY A 63 16.28 3.12 -2.11
C GLY A 63 15.68 2.57 -0.81
N TRP A 64 14.56 1.87 -0.94
CA TRP A 64 13.88 1.19 0.16
C TRP A 64 14.22 -0.30 0.16
N ASN A 65 14.32 -0.90 1.35
CA ASN A 65 14.51 -2.34 1.54
C ASN A 65 13.57 -2.86 2.65
N THR A 66 13.49 -4.18 2.78
CA THR A 66 12.66 -4.92 3.73
C THR A 66 13.50 -5.75 4.67
#